data_AF-A0A357R0U5-F1
#
_entry.id   AF-A0A357R0U5-F1
#
_cell.length_a   1.000
_cell.length_b   1.000
_cell.length_c   1.000
_cell.angle_alpha   90.00
_cell.angle_beta   90.00
_cell.angle_gamma   90.00
#
_symmetry.space_group_name_H-M   'P 1'
#
loop_
_entity.id
_entity.type
_entity.pdbx_description
1 polymer ?
#
loop_
_entity_poly.entity_id
_entity_poly.type
_entity_poly.pdbx_seq_one_letter_code
_entity_poly.pdbx_strand_id
1 'polypeptide(L)'
;EKISETEYEVTGNASLEKLERILDVDIETDSSTVNGWVTNMLGQWPKPEDSFMYKNIVVEVKEVEAIRAKKVRVTLLPVIEEDY
;
A
#
# COMPACT_ATOMS: atom_id res chain seq x y z
N GLU A 1 -4.92 -8.88 6.34
CA GLU A 1 -5.93 -8.86 7.41
C GLU A 1 -6.75 -7.57 7.27
N LYS A 2 -8.07 -7.63 7.42
CA LYS A 2 -8.91 -6.44 7.42
C LYS A 2 -8.98 -5.91 8.85
N ILE A 3 -8.57 -4.68 9.09
CA ILE A 3 -8.57 -4.04 10.42
C ILE A 3 -9.88 -3.28 10.64
N SER A 4 -10.36 -2.57 9.61
CA SER A 4 -11.64 -1.87 9.60
C SER A 4 -12.25 -1.89 8.20
N GLU A 5 -13.36 -1.18 7.98
CA GLU A 5 -13.96 -1.06 6.64
C GLU A 5 -13.03 -0.47 5.60
N THR A 6 -12.14 0.44 6.01
CA THR A 6 -11.23 1.18 5.13
C THR A 6 -9.76 0.92 5.43
N GLU A 7 -9.44 0.16 6.48
CA GLU A 7 -8.06 -0.11 6.90
C GLU A 7 -7.72 -1.60 6.81
N TYR A 8 -6.57 -1.88 6.20
CA TYR A 8 -6.09 -3.22 5.93
C TYR A 8 -4.63 -3.34 6.34
N GLU A 9 -4.28 -4.47 6.94
CA GLU A 9 -2.89 -4.84 7.17
C GLU A 9 -2.47 -5.88 6.14
N VAL A 10 -1.40 -5.59 5.41
CA VAL A 10 -0.98 -6.37 4.24
C VAL A 10 0.48 -6.78 4.40
N THR A 11 0.79 -8.03 4.09
CA THR A 11 2.17 -8.52 4.10
C THR A 11 2.90 -8.09 2.83
N GLY A 12 4.19 -7.78 2.94
CA GLY A 12 4.99 -7.33 1.79
C GLY A 12 5.12 -8.35 0.67
N ASN A 13 5.00 -9.64 0.98
CA ASN A 13 5.00 -10.73 0.00
C ASN A 13 3.63 -10.96 -0.66
N ALA A 14 2.59 -10.22 -0.27
CA ALA A 14 1.29 -10.34 -0.89
C ALA A 14 1.36 -9.88 -2.36
N SER A 15 0.57 -10.55 -3.20
CA SER A 15 0.37 -10.18 -4.60
C SER A 15 -0.29 -8.80 -4.67
N LEU A 16 0.27 -7.93 -5.52
CA LEU A 16 -0.30 -6.60 -5.75
C LEU A 16 -1.65 -6.70 -6.47
N GLU A 17 -1.78 -7.58 -7.46
CA GLU A 17 -3.04 -7.90 -8.16
C GLU A 17 -4.18 -8.24 -7.20
N LYS A 18 -3.88 -8.95 -6.10
CA LYS A 18 -4.88 -9.24 -5.08
C LYS A 18 -5.28 -7.99 -4.29
N LEU A 19 -4.33 -7.10 -3.99
CA LEU A 19 -4.59 -5.84 -3.31
C LEU A 19 -5.46 -4.92 -4.18
N GLU A 20 -5.13 -4.79 -5.46
CA GLU A 20 -5.87 -4.03 -6.46
C GLU A 20 -7.34 -4.44 -6.52
N ARG A 21 -7.60 -5.75 -6.61
CA ARG A 21 -8.97 -6.30 -6.60
C ARG A 21 -9.73 -6.04 -5.31
N ILE A 22 -9.06 -6.00 -4.17
CA ILE A 22 -9.70 -5.76 -2.86
C ILE A 22 -10.08 -4.28 -2.71
N LEU A 23 -9.22 -3.40 -3.21
CA LEU A 23 -9.37 -1.95 -3.07
C LEU A 23 -10.09 -1.30 -4.27
N ASP A 24 -10.40 -2.10 -5.30
CA ASP A 24 -10.95 -1.63 -6.58
C ASP A 24 -10.13 -0.47 -7.17
N VAL A 25 -8.81 -0.66 -7.21
CA VAL A 25 -7.84 0.33 -7.69
C VAL A 25 -6.91 -0.30 -8.71
N ASP A 26 -6.48 0.51 -9.67
CA ASP A 26 -5.43 0.16 -10.63
C ASP A 26 -4.09 0.82 -10.21
N ILE A 27 -3.09 0.01 -9.89
CA ILE A 27 -1.77 0.46 -9.43
C ILE A 27 -0.77 0.36 -10.58
N GLU A 28 -0.36 1.52 -11.10
CA GLU A 28 0.60 1.59 -12.21
C GLU A 28 2.03 1.33 -11.68
N THR A 29 2.47 0.08 -11.76
CA THR A 29 3.82 -0.33 -11.35
C THR A 29 4.25 -1.62 -12.03
N ASP A 30 5.56 -1.77 -12.26
CA ASP A 30 6.14 -3.02 -12.76
C ASP A 30 6.31 -4.09 -11.66
N SER A 31 5.95 -3.76 -10.42
CA SER A 31 6.08 -4.67 -9.28
C SER A 31 4.88 -5.60 -9.12
N SER A 32 5.14 -6.90 -8.92
CA SER A 32 4.09 -7.90 -8.66
C SER A 32 3.74 -8.09 -7.17
N THR A 33 4.49 -7.45 -6.27
CA THR A 33 4.33 -7.60 -4.81
C THR A 33 4.19 -6.24 -4.13
N VAL A 34 3.52 -6.25 -2.98
CA VAL A 34 3.33 -5.04 -2.15
C VAL A 34 4.68 -4.44 -1.73
N ASN A 35 5.66 -5.25 -1.34
CA ASN A 35 7.01 -4.76 -1.02
C ASN A 35 7.68 -4.07 -2.22
N GLY A 36 7.59 -4.68 -3.41
CA GLY A 36 8.16 -4.09 -4.62
C GLY A 36 7.53 -2.73 -4.92
N TRP A 37 6.20 -2.66 -4.85
CA TRP A 37 5.47 -1.41 -5.04
C TRP A 37 5.86 -0.35 -4.02
N VAL A 38 5.89 -0.69 -2.72
CA VAL A 38 6.31 0.23 -1.65
C VAL A 38 7.72 0.75 -1.87
N THR A 39 8.66 -0.13 -2.22
CA THR A 39 10.06 0.26 -2.48
C THR A 39 10.16 1.19 -3.69
N ASN A 40 9.40 0.91 -4.76
CA ASN A 40 9.36 1.76 -5.95
C ASN A 40 8.79 3.15 -5.63
N MET A 41 7.70 3.22 -4.86
CA MET A 41 7.06 4.48 -4.47
C MET A 41 7.95 5.33 -3.56
N LEU A 42 8.67 4.71 -2.63
CA LEU A 42 9.58 5.41 -1.72
C LEU A 42 10.90 5.84 -2.40
N GLY A 43 11.33 5.14 -3.46
CA GLY A 43 12.60 5.38 -4.14
C GLY A 43 13.84 5.06 -3.28
N GLN A 44 13.65 4.41 -2.13
CA GLN A 44 14.70 4.03 -1.17
C GLN A 44 14.28 2.78 -0.40
N TRP A 45 15.19 2.25 0.44
CA TRP A 45 14.85 1.14 1.33
C TRP A 45 13.77 1.56 2.35
N PRO A 46 12.67 0.78 2.48
CA PRO A 46 11.61 1.09 3.42
C PRO A 46 12.10 1.12 4.87
N LYS A 47 11.54 2.04 5.65
CA LYS A 47 11.71 2.13 7.11
C LYS A 47 10.34 2.14 7.79
N PRO A 48 10.24 1.70 9.06
CA PRO A 48 9.02 1.89 9.83
C PRO A 48 8.59 3.36 9.81
N GLU A 49 7.28 3.60 9.75
CA GLU A 49 6.64 4.93 9.67
C GLU A 49 6.80 5.67 8.34
N ASP A 50 7.60 5.15 7.39
CA ASP A 50 7.56 5.65 6.01
C ASP A 50 6.13 5.53 5.47
N SER A 51 5.66 6.59 4.82
CA SER A 51 4.33 6.63 4.25
C SER A 51 4.31 7.37 2.92
N PHE A 52 3.35 6.99 2.09
CA PHE A 52 3.06 7.68 0.84
C PHE A 52 1.58 7.59 0.52
N MET A 53 1.13 8.51 -0.34
CA MET A 53 -0.22 8.49 -0.90
C MET A 53 -0.15 8.09 -2.37
N TYR A 54 -1.09 7.25 -2.80
CA TYR A 54 -1.29 6.86 -4.18
C TYR A 54 -2.79 6.89 -4.48
N LYS A 55 -3.22 7.78 -5.38
CA LYS A 55 -4.65 8.07 -5.62
C LYS A 55 -5.35 8.36 -4.29
N ASN A 56 -6.43 7.65 -3.97
CA ASN A 56 -7.18 7.76 -2.71
C ASN A 56 -6.70 6.76 -1.65
N ILE A 57 -5.45 6.27 -1.72
CA ILE A 57 -4.91 5.27 -0.79
C ILE A 57 -3.71 5.85 -0.06
N VAL A 58 -3.69 5.69 1.26
CA VAL A 58 -2.51 5.95 2.10
C VAL A 58 -1.87 4.62 2.47
N VAL A 59 -0.56 4.52 2.28
CA VAL A 59 0.22 3.35 2.66
C VAL A 59 1.24 3.76 3.72
N GLU A 60 1.31 3.01 4.81
CA GLU A 60 2.26 3.22 5.90
C GLU A 60 3.01 1.92 6.18
N VAL A 61 4.34 1.98 6.26
CA VAL A 61 5.18 0.83 6.62
C VAL A 61 5.11 0.61 8.13
N LYS A 62 4.64 -0.57 8.55
CA LYS A 62 4.53 -0.92 9.98
C LYS A 62 5.70 -1.75 10.48
N GLU A 63 6.23 -2.64 9.64
CA GLU A 63 7.34 -3.52 9.98
C GLU A 63 8.23 -3.73 8.77
N VAL A 64 9.54 -3.71 8.99
CA VAL A 64 10.57 -4.00 7.99
C VAL A 64 11.36 -5.23 8.42
N GLU A 65 11.67 -6.10 7.46
CA GLU A 65 12.56 -7.25 7.65
C GLU A 65 13.72 -7.13 6.65
N ALA A 66 14.94 -6.96 7.19
CA ALA A 66 16.13 -6.56 6.44
C ALA A 66 15.91 -5.27 5.64
N ILE A 67 15.66 -5.38 4.33
CA ILE A 67 15.44 -4.24 3.42
C ILE A 67 14.04 -4.25 2.81
N ARG A 68 13.15 -5.11 3.30
CA ARG A 68 11.81 -5.32 2.75
C ARG A 68 10.77 -4.82 3.73
N ALA A 69 9.78 -4.09 3.24
CA ALA A 69 8.54 -3.86 3.97
C ALA A 69 7.89 -5.23 4.22
N LYS A 70 7.91 -5.69 5.46
CA LYS A 70 7.30 -6.98 5.85
C LYS A 70 5.80 -6.84 6.03
N LYS A 71 5.38 -5.69 6.56
CA LYS A 71 3.99 -5.39 6.86
C LYS A 71 3.71 -3.92 6.61
N VAL A 72 2.63 -3.65 5.91
CA VAL A 72 2.13 -2.30 5.65
C VAL A 72 0.69 -2.18 6.09
N ARG A 73 0.32 -0.97 6.47
CA ARG A 73 -1.05 -0.56 6.68
C ARG A 73 -1.51 0.21 5.46
N VAL A 74 -2.67 -0.14 4.95
CA VAL A 74 -3.30 0.49 3.79
C VAL A 74 -4.63 1.06 4.23
N THR A 75 -4.80 2.36 3.99
CA THR A 75 -6.01 3.10 4.35
C THR A 75 -6.64 3.66 3.08
N LEU A 76 -7.87 3.23 2.79
CA LEU A 76 -8.68 3.76 1.70
C LEU A 76 -9.36 5.06 2.17
N LEU A 77 -9.04 6.17 1.50
CA LEU A 77 -9.70 7.45 1.72
C LEU A 77 -10.98 7.53 0.88
N PRO A 78 -12.02 8.21 1.39
CA PRO A 78 -13.21 8.50 0.58
C PRO A 78 -12.78 9.30 -0.65
N VAL A 79 -13.25 8.87 -1.83
CA VAL A 79 -13.10 9.65 -3.05
C VAL A 79 -14.00 10.87 -2.88
N ILE A 80 -13.40 12.04 -2.71
CA ILE A 80 -14.15 13.30 -2.74
C ILE A 80 -14.35 13.60 -4.22
N GLU A 81 -15.50 13.21 -4.78
CA GLU A 81 -15.93 13.76 -6.06
C GLU A 81 -16.16 15.25 -5.84
N GLU A 82 -15.28 16.10 -6.38
CA GLU A 82 -15.59 17.51 -6.51
C GLU A 82 -16.66 17.63 -7.60
N ASP A 83 -17.92 17.78 -7.19
CA ASP A 83 -19.02 18.23 -8.07
C ASP A 83 -18.64 19.61 -8.64
N TYR A 84 -18.10 19.64 -9.86
CA TYR A 84 -17.84 20.86 -10.64
C TYR A 84 -19.04 21.25 -11.51
#